data_AF-R1DVE1-F1
#
_entry.id   AF-R1DVE1-F1
#
_cell.length_a   1.000
_cell.length_b   1.000
_cell.length_c   1.000
_cell.angle_alpha   90.00
_cell.angle_beta   90.00
_cell.angle_gamma   90.00
#
_symmetry.space_group_name_H-M   'P 1'
#
loop_
_entity.id
_entity.type
_entity.pdbx_description
1 polymer ?
#
loop_
_entity_poly.entity_id
_entity_poly.type
_entity_poly.pdbx_seq_one_letter_code
_entity_poly.pdbx_strand_id
1 'polypeptide(L)'
;MDRDGTYKPLLYSNELTVMRQHWLAINDSAVSPTELPLELSWSPMGVKRFAWMQQLEASFKMNEDKLGARRTWESEDMRGMFVHTPPALLYTTMGVSAVHLLFDGGASYRRAGRPRTGLSSRALLLNQAMELVVLLYLIEEGSSWLVQDTVVVVVVVVHRLAAGSRRELLLSAPALAAGGVESLTEKYDRLAFRYLLLPLLLLVAGYSVYCLLTWYYRSWYSWLLESLVALVYGCGFIVMTPQLFINWRLKSVAHLPWKFFMYKAMNTFIDDLFAFIIKMPTLHRMSCFRDDIVFAIFMYQRYVYKVDLTRVNEYGTRGDGVPNGDGAQDGDGGGDPSKSKRIKKRSKKTD
;
A
#
# COMPACT_ATOMS: atom_id res chain seq x y z
N MET A 1 -13.44 -39.83 34.37
CA MET A 1 -14.50 -40.24 35.31
C MET A 1 -13.90 -40.29 36.69
N ASP A 2 -14.61 -39.80 37.69
CA ASP A 2 -14.24 -40.11 39.08
C ASP A 2 -14.67 -41.53 39.45
N ARG A 3 -14.19 -42.06 40.58
CA ARG A 3 -14.51 -43.43 41.04
C ARG A 3 -16.02 -43.70 41.20
N ASP A 4 -16.84 -42.65 41.30
CA ASP A 4 -18.30 -42.72 41.49
C ASP A 4 -19.12 -42.60 40.19
N GLY A 5 -18.51 -42.68 39.01
CA GLY A 5 -19.24 -42.66 37.73
C GLY A 5 -19.82 -41.29 37.33
N THR A 6 -19.52 -40.24 38.09
CA THR A 6 -19.90 -38.86 37.79
C THR A 6 -18.99 -38.25 36.72
N TYR A 7 -19.62 -37.61 35.73
CA TYR A 7 -18.93 -36.85 34.68
C TYR A 7 -18.52 -35.48 35.21
N LYS A 8 -17.22 -35.18 35.18
CA LYS A 8 -16.72 -33.82 35.45
C LYS A 8 -17.06 -32.92 34.26
N PRO A 9 -17.46 -31.66 34.50
CA PRO A 9 -17.71 -30.72 33.41
C PRO A 9 -16.43 -30.52 32.60
N LEU A 10 -16.57 -30.44 31.28
CA LEU A 10 -15.45 -30.16 30.40
C LEU A 10 -14.96 -28.74 30.66
N LEU A 11 -13.78 -28.61 31.26
CA LEU A 11 -13.15 -27.32 31.51
C LEU A 11 -12.24 -26.98 30.32
N TYR A 12 -12.44 -25.81 29.72
CA TYR A 12 -11.58 -25.30 28.65
C TYR A 12 -10.84 -24.07 29.16
N SER A 13 -9.51 -24.11 29.12
CA SER A 13 -8.67 -22.94 29.40
C SER A 13 -8.63 -22.08 28.15
N ASN A 14 -9.08 -20.83 28.25
CA ASN A 14 -9.08 -19.91 27.13
C ASN A 14 -7.73 -19.19 27.03
N GLU A 15 -6.78 -19.84 26.36
CA GLU A 15 -5.49 -19.21 26.03
C GLU A 15 -5.60 -18.29 24.81
N LEU A 16 -6.64 -18.44 23.99
CA LEU A 16 -6.88 -17.73 22.72
C LEU A 16 -7.21 -16.25 22.88
N THR A 17 -7.83 -15.82 23.98
CA THR A 17 -8.15 -14.39 24.18
C THR A 17 -7.16 -13.68 25.11
N VAL A 18 -6.27 -14.43 25.76
CA VAL A 18 -5.27 -13.90 26.68
C VAL A 18 -3.99 -13.56 25.92
N MET A 19 -3.84 -12.29 25.56
CA MET A 19 -2.68 -11.79 24.81
C MET A 19 -1.54 -11.36 25.77
N ARG A 20 -0.31 -11.27 25.28
CA ARG A 20 0.89 -10.80 25.99
C ARG A 20 0.76 -9.38 26.52
N GLN A 21 -0.03 -8.53 25.86
CA GLN A 21 -0.37 -7.21 26.38
C GLN A 21 -1.11 -7.27 27.73
N HIS A 22 -1.72 -8.42 28.07
CA HIS A 22 -2.34 -8.66 29.37
C HIS A 22 -1.37 -9.32 30.37
N TRP A 23 -0.13 -9.64 29.98
CA TRP A 23 0.85 -10.27 30.86
C TRP A 23 1.58 -9.21 31.70
N LEU A 24 1.81 -9.54 32.96
CA LEU A 24 2.63 -8.73 33.86
C LEU A 24 4.07 -9.24 33.82
N ALA A 25 5.03 -8.32 33.67
CA ALA A 25 6.45 -8.66 33.72
C ALA A 25 6.87 -9.01 35.15
N ILE A 26 7.43 -10.21 35.34
CA ILE A 26 8.00 -10.64 36.62
C ILE A 26 9.48 -10.23 36.63
N ASN A 27 9.84 -9.19 37.40
CA ASN A 27 11.22 -8.73 37.57
C ASN A 27 11.75 -9.08 38.96
N ASP A 28 13.05 -9.37 39.07
CA ASP A 28 13.75 -9.66 40.34
C ASP A 28 13.72 -8.50 41.35
N SER A 29 13.46 -7.27 40.89
CA SER A 29 13.29 -6.09 41.76
C SER A 29 11.84 -5.91 42.25
N ALA A 30 10.90 -6.64 41.65
CA ALA A 30 9.51 -6.73 42.09
C ALA A 30 9.32 -7.92 43.03
N VAL A 31 10.33 -8.23 43.87
CA VAL A 31 10.24 -9.14 45.01
C VAL A 31 9.42 -8.47 46.11
N SER A 32 8.13 -8.34 45.82
CA SER A 32 7.00 -8.44 46.74
C SER A 32 5.71 -8.29 45.93
N PRO A 33 5.18 -9.38 45.35
CA PRO A 33 3.76 -9.49 45.15
C PRO A 33 3.34 -10.75 45.89
N THR A 34 3.15 -10.65 47.20
CA THR A 34 2.43 -11.68 47.95
C THR A 34 1.01 -11.86 47.38
N GLU A 35 0.54 -10.91 46.55
CA GLU A 35 -0.75 -10.93 45.86
C GLU A 35 -0.56 -10.45 44.40
N LEU A 36 -0.44 -11.38 43.46
CA LEU A 36 -0.62 -11.08 42.02
C LEU A 36 -2.13 -10.97 41.75
N PRO A 37 -2.63 -9.89 41.12
CA PRO A 37 -4.04 -9.77 40.80
C PRO A 37 -4.40 -10.78 39.70
N LEU A 38 -4.98 -11.90 40.10
CA LEU A 38 -5.49 -12.92 39.20
C LEU A 38 -6.99 -12.71 38.98
N GLU A 39 -7.35 -12.18 37.80
CA GLU A 39 -8.75 -12.09 37.38
C GLU A 39 -9.20 -13.38 36.71
N LEU A 40 -10.05 -14.15 37.38
CA LEU A 40 -10.68 -15.35 36.82
C LEU A 40 -12.08 -15.01 36.31
N SER A 41 -12.31 -15.22 35.02
CA SER A 41 -13.65 -15.15 34.42
C SER A 41 -14.08 -16.53 33.95
N TRP A 42 -15.30 -16.94 34.30
CA TRP A 42 -15.90 -18.18 33.81
C TRP A 42 -17.24 -17.88 33.15
N SER A 43 -17.51 -18.54 32.02
CA SER A 43 -18.79 -18.45 31.34
C SER A 43 -19.15 -19.78 30.68
N PRO A 44 -20.44 -20.17 30.66
CA PRO A 44 -20.85 -21.37 29.95
C PRO A 44 -20.70 -21.17 28.45
N MET A 45 -20.16 -22.17 27.76
CA MET A 45 -19.90 -22.13 26.34
C MET A 45 -20.68 -23.21 25.59
N GLY A 46 -21.36 -22.81 24.51
CA GLY A 46 -22.02 -23.76 23.62
C GLY A 46 -21.03 -24.62 22.83
N VAL A 47 -21.40 -25.87 22.54
CA VAL A 47 -20.56 -26.87 21.85
C VAL A 47 -20.02 -26.37 20.51
N LYS A 48 -20.80 -25.60 19.74
CA LYS A 48 -20.36 -25.04 18.45
C LYS A 48 -19.23 -24.02 18.61
N ARG A 49 -19.35 -23.14 19.63
CA ARG A 49 -18.31 -22.15 19.94
C ARG A 49 -17.05 -22.83 20.44
N PHE A 50 -17.20 -23.85 21.28
CA PHE A 50 -16.08 -24.68 21.73
C PHE A 50 -15.35 -25.35 20.57
N ALA A 51 -16.07 -26.01 19.66
CA ALA A 51 -15.49 -26.65 18.49
C ALA A 51 -14.76 -25.64 17.57
N TRP A 52 -15.36 -24.46 17.38
CA TRP A 52 -14.74 -23.39 16.59
C TRP A 52 -13.45 -22.87 17.24
N MET A 53 -13.46 -22.63 18.55
CA MET A 53 -12.28 -22.17 19.29
C MET A 53 -11.17 -23.23 19.26
N GLN A 54 -11.50 -24.52 19.41
CA GLN A 54 -10.50 -25.60 19.26
C GLN A 54 -9.88 -25.66 17.86
N GLN A 55 -10.68 -25.49 16.81
CA GLN A 55 -10.17 -25.43 15.43
C GLN A 55 -9.27 -24.22 15.20
N LEU A 56 -9.63 -23.06 15.77
CA LEU A 56 -8.87 -21.83 15.69
C LEU A 56 -7.52 -21.98 16.41
N GLU A 57 -7.53 -22.53 17.62
CA GLU A 57 -6.33 -22.80 18.42
C GLU A 57 -5.38 -23.76 17.71
N ALA A 58 -5.90 -24.85 17.14
CA ALA A 58 -5.12 -25.80 16.36
C ALA A 58 -4.51 -25.14 15.12
N SER A 59 -5.25 -24.25 14.44
CA SER A 59 -4.76 -23.53 13.26
C SER A 59 -3.64 -22.55 13.61
N PHE A 60 -3.75 -21.83 14.74
CA PHE A 60 -2.69 -20.94 15.22
C PHE A 60 -1.45 -21.71 15.65
N LYS A 61 -1.59 -22.79 16.44
CA LYS A 61 -0.47 -23.67 16.83
C LYS A 61 0.25 -24.24 15.61
N MET A 62 -0.49 -24.73 14.62
CA MET A 62 0.08 -25.23 13.38
C MET A 62 0.79 -24.14 12.55
N ASN A 63 0.29 -22.90 12.57
CA ASN A 63 0.97 -21.77 11.95
C ASN A 63 2.25 -21.39 12.70
N GLU A 64 2.23 -21.36 14.03
CA GLU A 64 3.40 -21.10 14.88
C GLU A 64 4.52 -22.12 14.63
N ASP A 65 4.17 -23.41 14.60
CA ASP A 65 5.11 -24.51 14.38
C ASP A 65 5.75 -24.46 12.99
N LYS A 66 5.00 -24.05 11.96
CA LYS A 66 5.49 -23.98 10.57
C LYS A 66 6.27 -22.71 10.25
N LEU A 67 5.98 -21.60 10.94
CA LEU A 67 6.54 -20.28 10.62
C LEU A 67 7.73 -19.89 11.51
N GLY A 68 7.99 -20.64 12.59
CA GLY A 68 9.15 -20.49 13.48
C GLY A 68 9.01 -19.37 14.52
N ALA A 69 9.86 -19.42 15.57
CA ALA A 69 9.76 -18.61 16.80
C ALA A 69 9.78 -17.07 16.60
N ARG A 70 10.26 -16.57 15.45
CA ARG A 70 10.22 -15.13 15.12
C ARG A 70 8.82 -14.66 14.70
N ARG A 71 7.89 -15.57 14.38
CA ARG A 71 6.50 -15.28 13.97
C ARG A 71 5.44 -15.62 15.02
N THR A 72 5.84 -16.03 16.23
CA THR A 72 4.91 -16.15 17.37
C THR A 72 4.28 -14.79 17.74
N TRP A 73 4.95 -13.68 17.41
CA TRP A 73 4.41 -12.33 17.55
C TRP A 73 3.31 -12.04 16.52
N GLU A 74 3.41 -12.62 15.32
CA GLU A 74 2.43 -12.48 14.24
C GLU A 74 1.17 -13.30 14.54
N SER A 75 1.32 -14.53 15.02
CA SER A 75 0.18 -15.37 15.39
C SER A 75 -0.68 -14.69 16.45
N GLU A 76 -0.05 -14.00 17.40
CA GLU A 76 -0.73 -13.27 18.46
C GLU A 76 -1.42 -11.99 17.98
N ASP A 77 -0.77 -11.17 17.13
CA ASP A 77 -1.41 -10.00 16.52
C ASP A 77 -2.59 -10.40 15.62
N MET A 78 -2.42 -11.46 14.82
CA MET A 78 -3.50 -12.02 14.00
C MET A 78 -4.64 -12.53 14.89
N ARG A 79 -4.33 -13.25 15.97
CA ARG A 79 -5.33 -13.72 16.94
C ARG A 79 -6.03 -12.53 17.61
N GLY A 80 -5.30 -11.47 17.95
CA GLY A 80 -5.83 -10.21 18.46
C GLY A 80 -6.84 -9.58 17.50
N MET A 81 -6.54 -9.56 16.20
CA MET A 81 -7.48 -9.12 15.17
C MET A 81 -8.76 -9.98 15.15
N PHE A 82 -8.67 -11.31 15.18
CA PHE A 82 -9.87 -12.17 15.21
C PHE A 82 -10.70 -12.04 16.49
N VAL A 83 -10.07 -11.72 17.62
CA VAL A 83 -10.72 -11.64 18.95
C VAL A 83 -11.30 -10.26 19.23
N HIS A 84 -10.58 -9.19 18.88
CA HIS A 84 -10.93 -7.81 19.23
C HIS A 84 -11.63 -7.04 18.11
N THR A 85 -11.54 -7.48 16.85
CA THR A 85 -12.21 -6.82 15.72
C THR A 85 -13.64 -7.34 15.55
N PRO A 86 -14.64 -6.46 15.33
CA PRO A 86 -16.01 -6.90 15.07
C PRO A 86 -16.08 -7.80 13.82
N PRO A 87 -16.78 -8.96 13.88
CA PRO A 87 -16.77 -9.94 12.79
C PRO A 87 -17.20 -9.39 11.43
N ALA A 88 -18.16 -8.45 11.41
CA ALA A 88 -18.62 -7.83 10.18
C ALA A 88 -17.49 -7.14 9.41
N LEU A 89 -16.65 -6.39 10.13
CA LEU A 89 -15.54 -5.64 9.56
C LEU A 89 -14.42 -6.59 9.08
N LEU A 90 -14.20 -7.68 9.79
CA LEU A 90 -13.25 -8.71 9.39
C LEU A 90 -13.69 -9.44 8.12
N TYR A 91 -14.96 -9.86 8.04
CA TYR A 91 -15.50 -10.51 6.84
C TYR A 91 -15.48 -9.60 5.62
N THR A 92 -15.79 -8.30 5.79
CA THR A 92 -15.70 -7.34 4.69
C THR A 92 -14.27 -7.22 4.18
N THR A 93 -13.29 -7.14 5.09
CA THR A 93 -11.88 -7.02 4.70
C THR A 93 -11.39 -8.26 3.97
N MET A 94 -11.70 -9.46 4.49
CA MET A 94 -11.36 -10.71 3.80
C MET A 94 -11.99 -10.78 2.40
N GLY A 95 -13.26 -10.38 2.26
CA GLY A 95 -13.96 -10.36 0.97
C GLY A 95 -13.33 -9.38 -0.02
N VAL A 96 -13.01 -8.16 0.43
CA VAL A 96 -12.41 -7.11 -0.40
C VAL A 96 -10.99 -7.49 -0.82
N SER A 97 -10.17 -8.02 0.09
CA SER A 97 -8.82 -8.51 -0.23
C SER A 97 -8.86 -9.68 -1.23
N ALA A 98 -9.84 -10.58 -1.12
CA ALA A 98 -10.01 -11.66 -2.10
C ALA A 98 -10.37 -11.11 -3.49
N VAL A 99 -11.29 -10.14 -3.56
CA VAL A 99 -11.65 -9.46 -4.81
C VAL A 99 -10.44 -8.73 -5.39
N HIS A 100 -9.64 -8.06 -4.55
CA HIS A 100 -8.42 -7.38 -4.96
C HIS A 100 -7.41 -8.33 -5.60
N LEU A 101 -7.16 -9.49 -4.96
CA LEU A 101 -6.25 -10.51 -5.48
C LEU A 101 -6.66 -11.00 -6.88
N LEU A 102 -7.96 -11.22 -7.09
CA LEU A 102 -8.50 -11.63 -8.40
C LEU A 102 -8.28 -10.55 -9.47
N PHE A 103 -8.50 -9.30 -9.10
CA PHE A 103 -8.32 -8.15 -9.99
C PHE A 103 -6.85 -7.94 -10.37
N ASP A 104 -5.94 -8.02 -9.40
CA ASP A 104 -4.50 -7.80 -9.60
C ASP A 104 -3.84 -8.95 -10.37
N GLY A 105 -4.17 -10.21 -10.04
CA GLY A 105 -3.70 -11.38 -10.79
C GLY A 105 -4.07 -11.30 -12.27
N GLY A 106 -5.30 -10.89 -12.57
CA GLY A 106 -5.73 -10.63 -13.95
C GLY A 106 -5.00 -9.45 -14.60
N ALA A 107 -4.65 -8.40 -13.84
CA ALA A 107 -3.91 -7.24 -14.34
C ALA A 107 -2.48 -7.59 -14.73
N SER A 108 -1.78 -8.27 -13.82
CA SER A 108 -0.38 -8.63 -13.92
C SER A 108 -0.14 -9.58 -15.08
N TYR A 109 -1.03 -10.55 -15.28
CA TYR A 109 -1.02 -11.42 -16.47
C TYR A 109 -1.08 -10.61 -17.78
N ARG A 110 -1.91 -9.57 -17.85
CA ARG A 110 -2.08 -8.74 -19.07
C ARG A 110 -0.96 -7.73 -19.29
N ARG A 111 -0.14 -7.45 -18.28
CA ARG A 111 1.01 -6.54 -18.37
C ARG A 111 2.33 -7.28 -18.67
N ALA A 112 2.32 -8.61 -18.62
CA ALA A 112 3.47 -9.42 -19.01
C ALA A 112 3.84 -9.10 -20.47
N GLY A 113 4.99 -8.44 -20.67
CA GLY A 113 5.54 -8.15 -22.00
C GLY A 113 5.49 -6.70 -22.48
N ARG A 114 5.06 -5.70 -21.68
CA ARG A 114 5.18 -4.29 -22.07
C ARG A 114 6.51 -3.67 -21.60
N PRO A 115 7.28 -3.01 -22.49
CA PRO A 115 8.52 -2.33 -22.08
C PRO A 115 8.20 -1.21 -21.10
N ARG A 116 8.96 -1.16 -20.00
CA ARG A 116 8.85 -0.15 -18.94
C ARG A 116 9.88 0.96 -19.16
N THR A 117 9.79 1.63 -20.30
CA THR A 117 10.68 2.75 -20.63
C THR A 117 10.10 4.05 -20.07
N GLY A 118 10.89 4.79 -19.27
CA GLY A 118 10.53 6.17 -18.89
C GLY A 118 10.81 6.61 -17.45
N LEU A 119 11.30 5.75 -16.54
CA LEU A 119 11.61 6.20 -15.17
C LEU A 119 13.00 6.83 -15.08
N SER A 120 13.03 8.10 -14.64
CA SER A 120 14.27 8.78 -14.25
C SER A 120 14.91 8.04 -13.07
N SER A 121 16.14 7.55 -13.25
CA SER A 121 16.90 6.81 -12.22
C SER A 121 17.10 7.61 -10.94
N ARG A 122 17.15 8.94 -11.02
CA ARG A 122 17.26 9.84 -9.87
C ARG A 122 15.98 9.89 -9.04
N ALA A 123 14.82 9.96 -9.69
CA ALA A 123 13.53 9.94 -9.00
C ALA A 123 13.28 8.56 -8.35
N LEU A 124 13.70 7.48 -9.01
CA LEU A 124 13.60 6.13 -8.47
C LEU A 124 14.40 5.96 -7.17
N LEU A 125 15.65 6.47 -7.14
CA LEU A 125 16.49 6.42 -5.94
C LEU A 125 15.94 7.28 -4.79
N LEU A 126 15.35 8.44 -5.11
CA LEU A 126 14.74 9.30 -4.11
C LEU A 126 13.51 8.65 -3.48
N ASN A 127 12.62 8.09 -4.31
CA ASN A 127 11.46 7.32 -3.83
C ASN A 127 11.92 6.12 -2.98
N GLN A 128 13.00 5.46 -3.39
CA GLN A 128 13.56 4.36 -2.62
C GLN A 128 14.04 4.77 -1.23
N ALA A 129 14.68 5.94 -1.12
CA ALA A 129 15.13 6.48 0.15
C ALA A 129 13.94 6.87 1.05
N MET A 130 12.89 7.45 0.47
CA MET A 130 11.65 7.79 1.18
C MET A 130 10.96 6.54 1.75
N GLU A 131 10.82 5.48 0.95
CA GLU A 131 10.26 4.20 1.40
C GLU A 131 11.10 3.53 2.49
N LEU A 132 12.43 3.64 2.40
CA LEU A 132 13.33 3.12 3.44
C LEU A 132 13.13 3.85 4.76
N VAL A 133 12.99 5.18 4.74
CA VAL A 133 12.67 5.98 5.95
C VAL A 133 11.35 5.54 6.57
N VAL A 134 10.31 5.32 5.74
CA VAL A 134 9.02 4.81 6.22
C VAL A 134 9.16 3.42 6.84
N LEU A 135 9.93 2.53 6.23
CA LEU A 135 10.20 1.19 6.76
C LEU A 135 10.88 1.24 8.13
N LEU A 136 11.94 2.05 8.27
CA LEU A 136 12.65 2.24 9.53
C LEU A 136 11.70 2.69 10.64
N TYR A 137 10.76 3.59 10.32
CA TYR A 137 9.75 4.08 11.26
C TYR A 137 8.73 3.01 11.66
N LEU A 138 8.24 2.23 10.70
CA LEU A 138 7.32 1.12 10.98
C LEU A 138 7.97 0.04 11.86
N ILE A 139 9.28 -0.18 11.71
CA ILE A 139 10.05 -1.09 12.56
C ILE A 139 10.19 -0.53 13.97
N GLU A 140 10.51 0.76 14.12
CA GLU A 140 10.69 1.39 15.42
C GLU A 140 9.39 1.44 16.24
N GLU A 141 8.27 1.79 15.61
CA GLU A 141 6.97 1.90 16.29
C GLU A 141 6.34 0.53 16.59
N GLY A 142 6.98 -0.57 16.16
CA GLY A 142 6.42 -1.92 16.33
C GLY A 142 5.11 -2.09 15.56
N SER A 143 5.02 -1.51 14.35
CA SER A 143 3.90 -1.74 13.44
C SER A 143 3.76 -3.22 13.12
N SER A 144 2.55 -3.66 12.77
CA SER A 144 2.33 -5.04 12.32
C SER A 144 3.29 -5.39 11.19
N TRP A 145 3.87 -6.59 11.28
CA TRP A 145 4.79 -7.13 10.29
C TRP A 145 4.20 -7.15 8.88
N LEU A 146 2.88 -7.36 8.74
CA LEU A 146 2.19 -7.35 7.44
C LEU A 146 2.37 -6.02 6.69
N VAL A 147 2.40 -4.89 7.43
CA VAL A 147 2.64 -3.56 6.85
C VAL A 147 4.12 -3.30 6.60
N GLN A 148 5.01 -3.86 7.43
CA GLN A 148 6.46 -3.76 7.21
C GLN A 148 6.88 -4.51 5.94
N ASP A 149 6.36 -5.72 5.76
CA ASP A 149 6.74 -6.61 4.66
C ASP A 149 6.31 -6.08 3.29
N THR A 150 5.14 -5.43 3.19
CA THR A 150 4.72 -4.78 1.96
C THR A 150 5.72 -3.69 1.55
N VAL A 151 6.19 -2.87 2.48
CA VAL A 151 7.19 -1.83 2.21
C VAL A 151 8.55 -2.46 1.85
N VAL A 152 8.97 -3.53 2.54
CA VAL A 152 10.21 -4.28 2.19
C VAL A 152 10.14 -4.82 0.76
N VAL A 153 9.02 -5.40 0.36
CA VAL A 153 8.84 -5.92 -1.01
C VAL A 153 8.96 -4.81 -2.03
N VAL A 154 8.35 -3.64 -1.78
CA VAL A 154 8.46 -2.49 -2.68
C VAL A 154 9.91 -2.03 -2.79
N VAL A 155 10.62 -1.89 -1.65
CA VAL A 155 12.04 -1.52 -1.61
C VAL A 155 12.91 -2.50 -2.41
N VAL A 156 12.70 -3.80 -2.24
CA VAL A 156 13.46 -4.83 -2.97
C VAL A 156 13.14 -4.77 -4.45
N VAL A 157 11.88 -4.65 -4.84
CA VAL A 157 11.46 -4.59 -6.25
C VAL A 157 12.06 -3.36 -6.93
N VAL A 158 11.96 -2.19 -6.30
CA VAL A 158 12.49 -0.93 -6.82
C VAL A 158 14.01 -0.97 -6.92
N HIS A 159 14.71 -1.51 -5.91
CA HIS A 159 16.15 -1.74 -5.97
C HIS A 159 16.55 -2.66 -7.13
N ARG A 160 15.85 -3.78 -7.33
CA ARG A 160 16.12 -4.70 -8.46
C ARG A 160 15.87 -4.03 -9.80
N LEU A 161 14.85 -3.19 -9.91
CA LEU A 161 14.57 -2.41 -11.13
C LEU A 161 15.68 -1.37 -11.40
N ALA A 162 16.15 -0.67 -10.36
CA ALA A 162 17.25 0.28 -10.47
C ALA A 162 18.59 -0.38 -10.83
N ALA A 163 18.84 -1.59 -10.30
CA ALA A 163 20.03 -2.37 -10.64
C ALA A 163 19.95 -2.94 -12.08
N GLY A 164 18.75 -3.34 -12.52
CA GLY A 164 18.49 -3.76 -13.90
C GLY A 164 18.73 -2.65 -14.91
N SER A 165 18.24 -1.44 -14.64
CA SER A 165 18.46 -0.27 -15.51
C SER A 165 19.93 0.17 -15.57
N ARG A 166 20.71 -0.05 -14.50
CA ARG A 166 22.16 0.20 -14.48
C ARG A 166 22.94 -0.76 -15.39
N ARG A 167 22.46 -2.00 -15.59
CA ARG A 167 23.10 -2.97 -16.50
C ARG A 167 22.87 -2.65 -17.98
N GLU A 168 21.72 -2.09 -18.32
CA GLU A 168 21.44 -1.62 -19.69
C GLU A 168 22.18 -0.30 -19.99
N LEU A 169 22.29 0.61 -19.01
CA LEU A 169 23.01 1.89 -19.17
C LEU A 169 24.53 1.75 -19.33
N LEU A 170 25.13 0.64 -18.88
CA LEU A 170 26.58 0.36 -19.03
C LEU A 170 26.96 -0.18 -20.41
N LEU A 171 25.98 -0.60 -21.23
CA LEU A 171 26.18 -1.10 -22.59
C LEU A 171 25.77 -0.09 -23.66
N SER A 172 25.10 1.01 -23.29
CA SER A 172 24.74 2.08 -24.21
C SER A 172 24.91 3.45 -23.55
N ALA A 173 26.00 4.14 -23.89
CA ALA A 173 26.08 5.59 -23.85
C ALA A 173 26.80 6.06 -25.13
N PRO A 174 26.50 7.25 -25.69
CA PRO A 174 25.61 8.30 -25.20
C PRO A 174 24.48 8.64 -26.19
N ALA A 175 23.36 9.15 -25.69
CA ALA A 175 22.51 10.04 -26.49
C ALA A 175 22.26 11.30 -25.67
N LEU A 176 22.87 12.37 -26.15
CA LEU A 176 22.67 13.75 -25.70
C LEU A 176 21.18 14.13 -25.73
N ALA A 177 20.83 14.98 -24.76
CA ALA A 177 19.92 16.11 -24.90
C ALA A 177 18.79 15.97 -25.95
N ALA A 178 17.64 15.47 -25.52
CA ALA A 178 16.39 15.87 -26.13
C ALA A 178 15.83 17.04 -25.29
N GLY A 179 16.00 18.25 -25.79
CA GLY A 179 15.13 19.37 -25.46
C GLY A 179 13.72 19.05 -25.93
N GLY A 180 13.01 18.23 -25.14
CA GLY A 180 11.60 17.96 -25.33
C GLY A 180 10.83 19.23 -24.98
N VAL A 181 9.86 19.58 -25.82
CA VAL A 181 8.84 20.59 -25.53
C VAL A 181 8.38 20.39 -24.09
N GLU A 182 8.77 21.30 -23.18
CA GLU A 182 8.47 21.20 -21.76
C GLU A 182 6.94 21.13 -21.65
N SER A 183 6.43 19.93 -21.37
CA SER A 183 4.99 19.69 -21.37
C SER A 183 4.38 20.63 -20.34
N LEU A 184 3.18 21.15 -20.62
CA LEU A 184 2.48 22.03 -19.67
C LEU A 184 2.45 21.41 -18.26
N THR A 185 2.32 20.08 -18.19
CA THR A 185 2.43 19.27 -16.97
C THR A 185 3.73 19.50 -16.20
N GLU A 186 4.89 19.45 -16.86
CA GLU A 186 6.20 19.61 -16.20
C GLU A 186 6.41 21.03 -15.65
N LYS A 187 5.89 22.05 -16.36
CA LYS A 187 5.90 23.43 -15.87
C LYS A 187 5.06 23.57 -14.61
N TYR A 188 3.87 22.96 -14.60
CA TYR A 188 2.98 23.00 -13.43
C TYR A 188 3.52 22.16 -12.26
N ASP A 189 4.17 21.03 -12.53
CA ASP A 189 4.87 20.25 -11.51
C ASP A 189 5.97 21.09 -10.85
N ARG A 190 6.84 21.72 -11.66
CA ARG A 190 7.93 22.58 -11.16
C ARG A 190 7.41 23.77 -10.36
N LEU A 191 6.31 24.37 -10.81
CA LEU A 191 5.64 25.48 -10.14
C LEU A 191 5.05 25.04 -8.79
N ALA A 192 4.32 23.92 -8.78
CA ALA A 192 3.70 23.34 -7.59
C ALA A 192 4.77 22.97 -6.56
N PHE A 193 5.85 22.30 -6.97
CA PHE A 193 6.96 22.00 -6.09
C PHE A 193 7.56 23.27 -5.48
N ARG A 194 7.81 24.32 -6.26
CA ARG A 194 8.43 25.53 -5.74
C ARG A 194 7.56 26.27 -4.73
N TYR A 195 6.26 26.39 -5.01
CA TYR A 195 5.34 27.13 -4.13
C TYR A 195 4.84 26.32 -2.94
N LEU A 196 4.71 24.99 -3.06
CA LEU A 196 4.21 24.14 -1.97
C LEU A 196 5.33 23.64 -1.05
N LEU A 197 6.56 23.47 -1.55
CA LEU A 197 7.64 22.88 -0.76
C LEU A 197 8.09 23.80 0.39
N LEU A 198 8.20 25.11 0.15
CA LEU A 198 8.61 26.06 1.20
C LEU A 198 7.61 26.11 2.38
N PRO A 199 6.29 26.33 2.16
CA PRO A 199 5.32 26.30 3.25
C PRO A 199 5.21 24.91 3.89
N LEU A 200 5.36 23.82 3.11
CA LEU A 200 5.41 22.48 3.68
C LEU A 200 6.58 22.31 4.64
N LEU A 201 7.79 22.71 4.23
CA LEU A 201 8.98 22.62 5.08
C LEU A 201 8.81 23.41 6.37
N LEU A 202 8.21 24.60 6.29
CA LEU A 202 7.92 25.41 7.48
C LEU A 202 6.88 24.74 8.40
N LEU A 203 5.84 24.14 7.83
CA LEU A 203 4.82 23.42 8.58
C LEU A 203 5.37 22.14 9.24
N VAL A 204 6.20 21.38 8.52
CA VAL A 204 6.85 20.17 9.05
C VAL A 204 7.89 20.53 10.11
N ALA A 205 8.66 21.61 9.93
CA ALA A 205 9.57 22.11 10.96
C ALA A 205 8.80 22.55 12.21
N GLY A 206 7.68 23.27 12.05
CA GLY A 206 6.80 23.63 13.14
C GLY A 206 6.22 22.41 13.87
N TYR A 207 5.74 21.42 13.12
CA TYR A 207 5.26 20.14 13.67
C TYR A 207 6.37 19.40 14.44
N SER A 208 7.56 19.28 13.85
CA SER A 208 8.71 18.60 14.45
C SER A 208 9.14 19.25 15.78
N VAL A 209 9.17 20.60 15.83
CA VAL A 209 9.47 21.35 17.06
C VAL A 209 8.33 21.20 18.08
N TYR A 210 7.07 21.33 17.65
CA TYR A 210 5.92 21.12 18.52
C TYR A 210 5.95 19.73 19.17
N CYS A 211 6.24 18.69 18.38
CA CYS A 211 6.33 17.34 18.88
C CYS A 211 7.46 17.18 19.90
N LEU A 212 8.63 17.77 19.62
CA LEU A 212 9.77 17.75 20.55
C LEU A 212 9.46 18.39 21.90
N LEU A 213 8.60 19.42 21.93
CA LEU A 213 8.24 20.15 23.15
C LEU A 213 7.09 19.49 23.93
N THR A 214 6.21 18.73 23.25
CA THR A 214 4.99 18.19 23.85
C THR A 214 5.05 16.70 24.16
N TRP A 215 5.80 15.91 23.39
CA TRP A 215 5.86 14.46 23.51
C TRP A 215 7.20 13.98 24.07
N TYR A 216 7.15 12.86 24.78
CA TYR A 216 8.35 12.19 25.27
C TYR A 216 8.87 11.18 24.24
N TYR A 217 10.07 11.42 23.73
CA TYR A 217 10.76 10.53 22.80
C TYR A 217 11.77 9.65 23.52
N ARG A 218 11.84 8.37 23.10
CA ARG A 218 12.83 7.42 23.63
C ARG A 218 14.26 7.82 23.31
N SER A 219 14.48 8.47 22.17
CA SER A 219 15.79 8.93 21.73
C SER A 219 15.68 10.06 20.70
N TRP A 220 16.78 10.78 20.47
CA TRP A 220 16.90 11.74 19.37
C TRP A 220 16.72 11.09 17.99
N TYR A 221 17.05 9.80 17.86
CA TYR A 221 16.81 9.03 16.64
C TYR A 221 15.31 8.89 16.36
N SER A 222 14.52 8.52 17.37
CA SER A 222 13.07 8.36 17.27
C SER A 222 12.38 9.66 16.83
N TRP A 223 12.79 10.79 17.43
CA TRP A 223 12.27 12.12 17.06
C TRP A 223 12.65 12.52 15.63
N LEU A 224 13.91 12.31 15.24
CA LEU A 224 14.38 12.63 13.89
C LEU A 224 13.66 11.76 12.85
N LEU A 225 13.49 10.48 13.14
CA LEU A 225 12.81 9.54 12.26
C LEU A 225 11.34 9.92 12.07
N GLU A 226 10.63 10.26 13.15
CA GLU A 226 9.25 10.74 13.06
C GLU A 226 9.16 12.03 12.23
N SER A 227 10.10 12.96 12.42
CA SER A 227 10.17 14.21 11.67
C SER A 227 10.44 13.99 10.17
N LEU A 228 11.33 13.05 9.85
CA LEU A 228 11.61 12.65 8.47
C LEU A 228 10.41 11.99 7.81
N VAL A 229 9.67 11.15 8.53
CA VAL A 229 8.45 10.50 8.03
C VAL A 229 7.35 11.53 7.77
N ALA A 230 7.16 12.50 8.66
CA ALA A 230 6.25 13.62 8.43
C ALA A 230 6.64 14.42 7.17
N LEU A 231 7.94 14.63 6.95
CA LEU A 231 8.44 15.25 5.72
C LEU A 231 8.15 14.40 4.47
N VAL A 232 8.38 13.09 4.53
CA VAL A 232 8.14 12.16 3.41
C VAL A 232 6.66 12.14 3.04
N TYR A 233 5.77 11.99 4.03
CA TYR A 233 4.33 12.00 3.80
C TYR A 233 3.82 13.37 3.30
N GLY A 234 4.41 14.46 3.79
CA GLY A 234 4.16 15.80 3.27
C GLY A 234 4.63 15.97 1.82
N CYS A 235 5.84 15.52 1.49
CA CYS A 235 6.39 15.57 0.13
C CYS A 235 5.52 14.75 -0.84
N GLY A 236 5.05 13.58 -0.40
CA GLY A 236 4.13 12.78 -1.20
C GLY A 236 2.84 13.53 -1.55
N PHE A 237 2.33 14.38 -0.67
CA PHE A 237 1.14 15.20 -0.94
C PHE A 237 1.38 16.18 -2.08
N ILE A 238 2.56 16.82 -2.07
CA ILE A 238 2.98 17.71 -3.14
C ILE A 238 3.08 16.96 -4.46
N VAL A 239 3.64 15.74 -4.49
CA VAL A 239 3.73 14.93 -5.72
C VAL A 239 2.35 14.63 -6.31
N MET A 240 1.33 14.45 -5.48
CA MET A 240 -0.04 14.16 -5.94
C MET A 240 -0.86 15.40 -6.32
N THR A 241 -0.45 16.59 -5.87
CA THR A 241 -1.21 17.85 -6.04
C THR A 241 -1.28 18.37 -7.49
N PRO A 242 -0.20 18.36 -8.31
CA PRO A 242 -0.23 18.91 -9.67
C PRO A 242 -1.32 18.31 -10.53
N GLN A 243 -1.55 17.01 -10.41
CA GLN A 243 -2.59 16.32 -11.17
C GLN A 243 -3.99 16.87 -10.85
N LEU A 244 -4.31 17.07 -9.57
CA LEU A 244 -5.56 17.68 -9.13
C LEU A 244 -5.66 19.14 -9.60
N PHE A 245 -4.55 19.87 -9.54
CA PHE A 245 -4.49 21.27 -9.97
C PHE A 245 -4.73 21.43 -11.48
N ILE A 246 -4.07 20.61 -12.30
CA ILE A 246 -4.22 20.62 -13.76
C ILE A 246 -5.66 20.27 -14.14
N ASN A 247 -6.25 19.25 -13.50
CA ASN A 247 -7.64 18.88 -13.74
C ASN A 247 -8.60 20.04 -13.41
N TRP A 248 -8.35 20.75 -12.30
CA TRP A 248 -9.13 21.92 -11.92
C TRP A 248 -8.94 23.09 -12.89
N ARG A 249 -7.71 23.34 -13.36
CA ARG A 249 -7.42 24.48 -14.25
C ARG A 249 -7.93 24.25 -15.67
N LEU A 250 -7.71 23.07 -16.23
CA LEU A 250 -8.14 22.70 -17.59
C LEU A 250 -9.63 22.31 -17.65
N LYS A 251 -10.28 22.12 -16.50
CA LYS A 251 -11.68 21.64 -16.41
C LYS A 251 -11.89 20.34 -17.19
N SER A 252 -10.86 19.51 -17.25
CA SER A 252 -10.86 18.21 -17.90
C SER A 252 -10.05 17.20 -17.11
N VAL A 253 -10.45 15.92 -17.13
CA VAL A 253 -9.73 14.81 -16.50
C VAL A 253 -9.15 13.92 -17.58
N ALA A 254 -7.86 13.59 -17.47
CA ALA A 254 -7.21 12.69 -18.42
C ALA A 254 -7.92 11.32 -18.45
N HIS A 255 -8.05 10.75 -19.65
CA HIS A 255 -8.71 9.47 -19.79
C HIS A 255 -7.99 8.36 -19.01
N LEU A 256 -8.66 7.84 -17.99
CA LEU A 256 -8.21 6.68 -17.24
C LEU A 256 -9.09 5.48 -17.60
N PRO A 257 -8.53 4.41 -18.21
CA PRO A 257 -9.28 3.20 -18.49
C PRO A 257 -9.90 2.66 -17.20
N TRP A 258 -11.15 2.20 -17.28
CA TRP A 258 -11.94 1.75 -16.12
C TRP A 258 -11.20 0.77 -15.20
N LYS A 259 -10.35 -0.09 -15.77
CA LYS A 259 -9.54 -1.07 -15.03
C LYS A 259 -8.54 -0.39 -14.09
N PHE A 260 -7.78 0.60 -14.57
CA PHE A 260 -6.81 1.33 -13.75
C PHE A 260 -7.47 2.19 -12.70
N PHE A 261 -8.63 2.76 -13.04
CA PHE A 261 -9.46 3.45 -12.06
C PHE A 261 -9.90 2.52 -10.92
N MET A 262 -10.38 1.31 -11.26
CA MET A 262 -10.81 0.33 -10.26
C MET A 262 -9.63 -0.16 -9.41
N TYR A 263 -8.44 -0.36 -9.99
CA TYR A 263 -7.24 -0.69 -9.22
C TYR A 263 -6.90 0.41 -8.20
N LYS A 264 -6.91 1.68 -8.63
CA LYS A 264 -6.66 2.82 -7.74
C LYS A 264 -7.70 2.89 -6.61
N ALA A 265 -8.98 2.71 -6.95
CA ALA A 265 -10.08 2.70 -5.98
C ALA A 265 -9.98 1.55 -4.97
N MET A 266 -9.62 0.34 -5.42
CA MET A 266 -9.46 -0.81 -4.54
C MET A 266 -8.28 -0.65 -3.60
N ASN A 267 -7.16 -0.08 -4.05
CA ASN A 267 -6.00 0.18 -3.19
C ASN A 267 -6.38 1.08 -2.02
N THR A 268 -6.91 2.27 -2.33
CA THR A 268 -7.50 3.22 -1.36
C THR A 268 -8.45 2.51 -0.37
N PHE A 269 -9.39 1.73 -0.88
CA PHE A 269 -10.37 1.07 -0.02
C PHE A 269 -9.78 -0.01 0.89
N ILE A 270 -8.73 -0.71 0.44
CA ILE A 270 -8.04 -1.73 1.24
C ILE A 270 -7.17 -1.07 2.29
N ASP A 271 -6.47 0.01 1.94
CA ASP A 271 -5.62 0.76 2.86
C ASP A 271 -6.45 1.34 4.02
N ASP A 272 -7.65 1.87 3.72
CA ASP A 272 -8.64 2.28 4.72
C ASP A 272 -9.08 1.13 5.64
N LEU A 273 -9.45 -0.02 5.07
CA LEU A 273 -9.89 -1.17 5.86
C LEU A 273 -8.77 -1.72 6.74
N PHE A 274 -7.54 -1.78 6.23
CA PHE A 274 -6.37 -2.20 7.01
C PHE A 274 -6.01 -1.16 8.08
N ALA A 275 -6.21 0.13 7.84
CA ALA A 275 -6.00 1.19 8.83
C ALA A 275 -6.89 1.06 10.07
N PHE A 276 -8.05 0.43 9.95
CA PHE A 276 -8.97 0.21 11.09
C PHE A 276 -8.72 -1.11 11.83
N ILE A 277 -8.09 -2.07 11.16
CA ILE A 277 -7.97 -3.45 11.66
C ILE A 277 -6.60 -3.73 12.21
N ILE A 278 -5.58 -3.29 11.50
CA ILE A 278 -4.19 -3.63 11.75
C ILE A 278 -3.57 -2.50 12.58
N LYS A 279 -2.81 -2.87 13.60
CA LYS A 279 -2.03 -1.91 14.39
C LYS A 279 -0.96 -1.31 13.50
N MET A 280 -1.17 -0.05 13.10
CA MET A 280 -0.19 0.74 12.38
C MET A 280 -0.06 2.15 12.98
N PRO A 281 1.12 2.79 12.88
CA PRO A 281 1.39 4.07 13.49
C PRO A 281 0.47 5.17 12.99
N THR A 282 0.12 6.12 13.86
CA THR A 282 -0.80 7.22 13.53
C THR A 282 -0.36 8.00 12.28
N LEU A 283 0.93 8.30 12.14
CA LEU A 283 1.44 9.00 10.95
C LEU A 283 1.25 8.20 9.67
N HIS A 284 1.45 6.88 9.70
CA HIS A 284 1.21 6.03 8.53
C HIS A 284 -0.28 5.96 8.19
N ARG A 285 -1.16 5.86 9.21
CA ARG A 285 -2.62 5.95 9.03
C ARG A 285 -3.03 7.26 8.37
N MET A 286 -2.45 8.37 8.82
CA MET A 286 -2.69 9.69 8.23
C MET A 286 -2.20 9.77 6.78
N SER A 287 -1.12 9.06 6.42
CA SER A 287 -0.64 8.98 5.04
C SER A 287 -1.60 8.20 4.13
N CYS A 288 -2.15 7.07 4.59
CA CYS A 288 -3.18 6.36 3.85
C CYS A 288 -4.41 7.25 3.65
N PHE A 289 -4.93 7.82 4.74
CA PHE A 289 -6.10 8.71 4.73
C PHE A 289 -5.95 9.92 3.80
N ARG A 290 -4.73 10.47 3.69
CA ARG A 290 -4.38 11.53 2.75
C ARG A 290 -4.63 11.10 1.31
N ASP A 291 -4.16 9.91 0.92
CA ASP A 291 -4.35 9.39 -0.43
C ASP A 291 -5.84 9.15 -0.73
N ASP A 292 -6.64 8.82 0.29
CA ASP A 292 -8.08 8.64 0.17
C ASP A 292 -8.83 9.96 -0.05
N ILE A 293 -8.45 11.04 0.66
CA ILE A 293 -8.97 12.39 0.39
C ILE A 293 -8.62 12.83 -1.03
N VAL A 294 -7.38 12.63 -1.46
CA VAL A 294 -6.93 12.98 -2.82
C VAL A 294 -7.73 12.19 -3.85
N PHE A 295 -7.98 10.91 -3.60
CA PHE A 295 -8.80 10.06 -4.46
C PHE A 295 -10.26 10.53 -4.51
N ALA A 296 -10.86 10.93 -3.38
CA ALA A 296 -12.21 11.49 -3.34
C ALA A 296 -12.34 12.79 -4.14
N ILE A 297 -11.37 13.70 -4.02
CA ILE A 297 -11.31 14.93 -4.83
C ILE A 297 -11.18 14.57 -6.32
N PHE A 298 -10.32 13.61 -6.65
CA PHE A 298 -10.18 13.12 -8.03
C PHE A 298 -11.50 12.55 -8.59
N MET A 299 -12.23 11.77 -7.80
CA MET A 299 -13.56 11.26 -8.18
C MET A 299 -14.55 12.40 -8.43
N TYR A 300 -14.57 13.40 -7.54
CA TYR A 300 -15.40 14.59 -7.71
C TYR A 300 -15.05 15.35 -8.99
N GLN A 301 -13.75 15.57 -9.26
CA GLN A 301 -13.29 16.22 -10.48
C GLN A 301 -13.72 15.44 -11.73
N ARG A 302 -13.62 14.11 -11.70
CA ARG A 302 -14.05 13.26 -12.82
C ARG A 302 -15.56 13.29 -13.05
N TYR A 303 -16.35 13.44 -11.99
CA TYR A 303 -17.80 13.58 -12.10
C TYR A 303 -18.21 14.91 -12.75
N VAL A 304 -17.54 16.01 -12.38
CA VAL A 304 -17.90 17.37 -12.86
C VAL A 304 -17.26 17.72 -14.20
N TYR A 305 -16.02 17.27 -14.46
CA TYR A 305 -15.24 17.67 -15.63
C TYR A 305 -15.31 16.63 -16.76
N LYS A 306 -15.18 17.10 -18.00
CA LYS A 306 -15.18 16.22 -19.18
C LYS A 306 -13.91 15.38 -19.23
N VAL A 307 -14.05 14.14 -19.72
CA VAL A 307 -12.90 13.25 -19.94
C VAL A 307 -12.19 13.64 -21.22
N ASP A 308 -10.90 13.94 -21.12
CA ASP A 308 -10.04 14.31 -22.24
C ASP A 308 -9.21 13.10 -22.69
N LEU A 309 -9.40 12.69 -23.94
CA LEU A 309 -8.76 11.52 -24.53
C LEU A 309 -7.34 11.82 -25.06
N THR A 310 -7.04 13.09 -25.35
CA THR A 310 -5.75 13.51 -25.93
C THR A 310 -4.64 13.60 -24.90
N ARG A 311 -4.99 13.72 -23.61
CA ARG A 311 -4.06 13.85 -22.50
C ARG A 311 -3.49 12.50 -22.09
N VAL A 312 -2.18 12.48 -21.83
CA VAL A 312 -1.49 11.34 -21.24
C VAL A 312 -1.90 11.25 -19.78
N ASN A 313 -2.37 10.08 -19.34
CA ASN A 313 -2.69 9.84 -17.93
C ASN A 313 -1.43 9.49 -17.10
N GLU A 314 -1.57 9.39 -15.78
CA GLU A 314 -0.51 9.02 -14.83
C GLU A 314 0.20 7.69 -15.16
N TYR A 315 -0.44 6.84 -15.98
CA TYR A 315 0.08 5.54 -16.42
C TYR A 315 0.63 5.57 -17.85
N GLY A 316 0.88 6.76 -18.42
CA GLY A 316 1.49 6.92 -19.74
C GLY A 316 0.58 6.59 -20.92
N THR A 317 -0.74 6.47 -20.72
CA THR A 317 -1.70 6.06 -21.76
C THR A 317 -2.57 7.25 -22.21
N ARG A 318 -2.74 7.42 -23.53
CA ARG A 318 -3.75 8.33 -24.14
C ARG A 318 -5.03 7.56 -24.47
N GLY A 319 -6.17 8.24 -24.44
CA GLY A 319 -7.50 7.68 -24.73
C GLY A 319 -7.74 7.32 -26.19
N ASP A 320 -6.92 7.84 -27.11
CA ASP A 320 -7.12 7.71 -28.56
C ASP A 320 -6.67 6.33 -29.11
N GLY A 321 -6.23 5.40 -28.26
CA GLY A 321 -5.71 4.09 -28.69
C GLY A 321 -4.37 4.18 -29.42
N VAL A 322 -3.77 5.36 -29.54
CA VAL A 322 -2.41 5.57 -30.04
C VAL A 322 -1.45 5.43 -28.86
N PRO A 323 -0.67 4.33 -28.76
CA PRO A 323 0.40 4.27 -27.77
C PRO A 323 1.43 5.36 -28.09
N ASN A 324 2.00 5.98 -27.06
CA ASN A 324 3.10 6.92 -27.24
C ASN A 324 4.29 6.14 -27.81
N GLY A 325 4.47 6.21 -29.12
CA GLY A 325 5.60 5.65 -29.84
C GLY A 325 6.67 6.71 -29.95
N ASP A 326 7.54 6.79 -28.95
CA ASP A 326 8.81 7.47 -29.10
C ASP A 326 9.87 6.39 -29.39
N GLY A 327 10.23 6.26 -30.68
CA GLY A 327 11.43 5.56 -31.12
C GLY A 327 11.24 4.22 -31.86
N ALA A 328 10.46 4.18 -32.94
CA ALA A 328 10.71 3.24 -34.01
C ALA A 328 11.44 3.98 -35.14
N GLN A 329 12.76 3.89 -35.16
CA GLN A 329 13.56 4.19 -36.35
C GLN A 329 14.15 2.87 -36.86
N ASP A 330 13.54 2.44 -37.97
CA ASP A 330 14.06 1.73 -39.13
C ASP A 330 14.84 0.42 -38.97
N GLY A 331 14.14 -0.65 -39.35
CA GLY A 331 14.69 -1.83 -39.99
C GLY A 331 13.81 -2.17 -41.20
N ASP A 332 14.32 -1.83 -42.37
CA ASP A 332 13.82 -2.02 -43.74
C ASP A 332 13.22 -3.42 -44.04
N GLY A 333 12.25 -3.44 -44.96
CA GLY A 333 11.57 -4.64 -45.44
C GLY A 333 10.28 -4.32 -46.22
N GLY A 334 10.43 -3.80 -47.43
CA GLY A 334 9.33 -3.36 -48.30
C GLY A 334 8.23 -4.39 -48.60
N GLY A 335 7.00 -3.89 -48.79
CA GLY A 335 5.84 -4.69 -49.19
C GLY A 335 4.57 -3.88 -49.47
N ASP A 336 4.47 -3.34 -50.69
CA ASP A 336 3.29 -2.89 -51.47
C ASP A 336 1.89 -2.72 -50.79
N PRO A 337 1.27 -1.52 -50.81
CA PRO A 337 -0.02 -1.23 -50.14
C PRO A 337 -1.29 -1.59 -50.95
N SER A 338 -1.29 -2.68 -51.74
CA SER A 338 -2.42 -2.98 -52.65
C SER A 338 -3.46 -4.03 -52.18
N LYS A 339 -3.26 -4.73 -51.04
CA LYS A 339 -4.13 -5.87 -50.66
C LYS A 339 -5.24 -5.63 -49.63
N SER A 340 -5.25 -4.51 -48.90
CA SER A 340 -6.24 -4.29 -47.81
C SER A 340 -7.65 -3.87 -48.30
N LYS A 341 -7.78 -3.33 -49.53
CA LYS A 341 -9.10 -2.89 -50.06
C LYS A 341 -9.94 -4.00 -50.70
N ARG A 342 -9.42 -5.22 -50.88
CA ARG A 342 -10.11 -6.28 -51.65
C ARG A 342 -10.90 -7.28 -50.80
N ILE A 343 -10.72 -7.29 -49.47
CA ILE A 343 -11.42 -8.24 -48.58
C ILE A 343 -12.76 -7.69 -48.07
N LYS A 344 -12.94 -6.35 -47.98
CA LYS A 344 -14.21 -5.75 -47.52
C LYS A 344 -15.35 -5.71 -48.55
N LYS A 345 -15.09 -5.98 -49.84
CA LYS A 345 -16.12 -5.90 -50.90
C LYS A 345 -16.80 -7.24 -51.24
N ARG A 346 -16.33 -8.37 -50.68
CA ARG A 346 -16.81 -9.72 -51.07
C ARG A 346 -17.76 -10.39 -50.06
N SER A 347 -18.03 -9.73 -48.92
CA SER A 347 -18.91 -10.25 -47.85
C SER A 347 -20.32 -9.63 -47.85
N LYS A 348 -20.72 -8.89 -48.89
CA LYS A 348 -22.02 -8.19 -48.93
C LYS A 348 -22.87 -8.52 -50.17
N LYS A 349 -22.63 -9.66 -50.82
CA LYS A 349 -23.44 -10.12 -51.94
C LYS A 349 -23.33 -11.64 -52.09
N THR A 350 -24.15 -12.35 -51.32
CA THR A 350 -24.80 -13.64 -51.64
C THR A 350 -25.55 -14.08 -50.38
N ASP A 351 -26.85 -14.27 -50.60
CA ASP A 351 -27.92 -14.82 -49.74
C ASP A 351 -28.43 -13.99 -48.56
#